data_AF-A0A151S9E1-F1
#
_entry.id   AF-A0A151S9E1-F1
#
_cell.length_a   1.000
_cell.length_b   1.000
_cell.length_c   1.000
_cell.angle_alpha   90.00
_cell.angle_beta   90.00
_cell.angle_gamma   90.00
#
_symmetry.space_group_name_H-M   'P 1'
#
loop_
_entity.id
_entity.type
_entity.pdbx_description
1 polymer ?
#
loop_
_entity_poly.entity_id
_entity_poly.type
_entity_poly.pdbx_seq_one_letter_code
_entity_poly.pdbx_strand_id
1 'polypeptide(L)' 'MDEVQVKENLTYEKKPVAIIDHKLKELRGKSIKLVKILWDATTGEATWEVESQFSEQYPYLF' A
#
# COMPACT_ATOMS: atom_id res chain seq x y z
N MET A 1 -17.59 -11.47 22.26
CA MET A 1 -16.94 -10.20 22.62
C MET A 1 -15.52 -10.33 22.12
N ASP A 2 -15.23 -9.78 20.95
CA ASP A 2 -13.87 -9.83 20.39
C ASP A 2 -12.98 -8.89 21.22
N GLU A 3 -12.06 -9.48 21.97
CA GLU A 3 -11.05 -8.78 22.75
C GLU A 3 -10.11 -8.03 21.80
N VAL A 4 -10.33 -6.73 21.67
CA VAL A 4 -9.38 -5.83 21.01
C VAL A 4 -8.11 -5.77 21.87
N GLN A 5 -7.09 -6.53 21.46
CA GLN A 5 -5.73 -6.38 21.97
C GLN A 5 -5.15 -5.07 21.43
N VAL A 6 -5.23 -4.01 22.24
CA VAL A 6 -4.59 -2.72 21.93
C VAL A 6 -3.09 -2.89 22.17
N LYS A 7 -2.30 -2.97 21.08
CA LYS A 7 -0.85 -2.80 21.18
C LYS A 7 -0.58 -1.39 21.73
N GLU A 8 0.34 -1.26 22.68
CA GLU A 8 0.65 -0.01 23.40
C GLU A 8 1.21 1.12 22.50
N ASN A 9 1.43 0.85 21.21
CA ASN A 9 1.67 1.86 20.20
C ASN A 9 0.33 2.32 19.60
N LEU A 10 -0.01 3.61 19.76
CA LEU A 10 -1.17 4.26 19.11
C LEU A 10 -1.10 4.30 17.56
N THR A 11 -0.25 3.48 16.95
CA THR A 11 -0.13 3.32 15.50
C THR A 11 -1.15 2.28 15.04
N TYR A 12 -2.20 2.75 14.38
CA TYR A 12 -3.11 1.89 13.63
C TYR A 12 -2.45 1.49 12.31
N GLU A 13 -2.19 0.20 12.10
CA GLU A 13 -1.75 -0.32 10.81
C GLU A 13 -2.94 -0.32 9.84
N LYS A 14 -2.97 0.63 8.89
CA LYS A 14 -3.94 0.61 7.79
C LYS A 14 -3.60 -0.54 6.83
N LYS A 15 -4.62 -1.30 6.45
CA LYS A 15 -4.49 -2.35 5.43
C LYS A 15 -4.82 -1.79 4.06
N PRO A 16 -4.07 -2.16 3.01
CA PRO A 16 -4.38 -1.73 1.66
C PRO A 16 -5.68 -2.38 1.18
N VAL A 17 -6.52 -1.57 0.51
CA VAL A 17 -7.82 -1.98 -0.04
C VAL A 17 -7.64 -2.56 -1.43
N ALA A 18 -6.98 -1.83 -2.33
CA ALA A 18 -6.77 -2.22 -3.71
C ALA A 18 -5.61 -1.46 -4.34
N ILE A 19 -5.03 -2.05 -5.39
CA ILE A 19 -4.21 -1.30 -6.35
C ILE A 19 -5.17 -0.64 -7.33
N ILE A 20 -5.06 0.69 -7.47
CA ILE A 20 -5.96 1.48 -8.30
C ILE A 20 -5.27 2.09 -9.52
N ASP A 21 -3.94 2.03 -9.61
CA ASP A 21 -3.18 2.51 -10.78
C ASP A 21 -1.75 1.94 -10.80
N HIS A 22 -1.11 1.94 -11.97
CA HIS A 22 0.27 1.53 -12.18
C HIS A 22 1.03 2.61 -12.98
N LYS A 23 2.28 2.85 -12.62
CA LYS A 23 3.13 3.83 -13.30
C LYS A 23 4.55 3.34 -13.42
N LEU A 24 5.10 3.42 -14.64
CA LEU A 24 6.53 3.25 -14.87
C LEU A 24 7.22 4.62 -14.78
N LYS A 25 8.29 4.72 -14.00
CA LYS A 25 9.11 5.92 -13.87
C LYS A 25 10.56 5.62 -14.20
N GLU A 26 11.12 6.38 -15.13
CA GLU A 26 12.54 6.32 -15.44
C GLU A 26 13.32 7.30 -14.57
N LEU A 27 14.35 6.80 -13.90
CA LEU A 27 15.26 7.57 -13.04
C LEU A 27 16.70 7.16 -13.34
N ARG A 28 17.51 8.11 -13.82
CA ARG A 28 18.95 7.93 -14.07
C ARG A 28 19.25 6.69 -14.92
N GLY A 29 18.46 6.46 -15.98
CA GLY A 29 18.61 5.30 -16.88
C GLY A 29 18.08 3.97 -16.32
N LYS A 30 17.42 3.97 -15.16
CA LYS A 30 16.73 2.80 -14.60
C LYS A 30 15.22 3.01 -14.61
N SER A 31 14.48 1.94 -14.89
CA SER A 31 13.02 1.93 -14.78
C SER A 31 12.58 1.43 -13.41
N ILE A 32 11.66 2.15 -12.75
CA ILE A 32 11.03 1.76 -11.49
C ILE A 32 9.52 1.69 -11.71
N LYS A 33 8.91 0.58 -11.31
CA LYS A 33 7.45 0.41 -11.30
C LYS A 33 6.89 0.91 -9.98
N LEU A 34 5.88 1.75 -10.07
CA LEU A 34 5.12 2.27 -8.95
C LEU A 34 3.67 1.81 -9.09
N VAL A 35 3.03 1.56 -7.95
CA VAL A 35 1.60 1.25 -7.86
C VAL A 35 0.92 2.24 -6.96
N LYS A 36 -0.29 2.65 -7.32
CA LYS A 36 -1.12 3.49 -6.48
C LYS A 36 -2.00 2.60 -5.62
N ILE A 37 -1.80 2.66 -4.31
CA ILE A 37 -2.51 1.86 -3.32
C ILE A 37 -3.60 2.70 -2.69
N LEU A 38 -4.84 2.21 -2.72
CA LEU A 38 -5.95 2.77 -1.97
C LEU A 38 -5.92 2.21 -0.55
N TRP A 39 -5.85 3.08 0.46
CA TRP A 39 -5.86 2.71 1.88
C TRP A 39 -7.24 2.85 2.51
N ASP A 40 -8.06 3.76 1.98
CA ASP A 40 -9.41 4.01 2.47
C ASP A 40 -10.30 4.50 1.33
N ALA A 41 -11.28 3.68 0.98
CA ALA A 41 -12.26 3.99 -0.06
C ALA A 41 -13.24 5.12 0.33
N THR A 42 -13.43 5.36 1.64
CA THR A 42 -14.33 6.41 2.15
C THR A 42 -13.71 7.78 2.01
N THR A 43 -12.43 7.91 2.39
CA THR A 43 -11.69 9.17 2.31
C THR A 43 -10.98 9.36 0.96
N GLY A 44 -10.83 8.29 0.18
CA GLY A 44 -10.06 8.29 -1.06
C GLY A 44 -8.55 8.36 -0.83
N GLU A 45 -8.09 8.06 0.38
CA GLU A 45 -6.67 8.09 0.73
C GLU A 45 -5.90 7.06 -0.08
N ALA A 46 -4.92 7.52 -0.86
CA ALA A 46 -4.08 6.68 -1.68
C ALA A 46 -2.63 7.19 -1.74
N THR A 47 -1.67 6.28 -1.75
CA THR A 47 -0.23 6.58 -1.91
C THR A 47 0.37 5.84 -3.10
N TRP A 48 1.52 6.31 -3.59
CA TRP A 48 2.31 5.63 -4.62
C TRP A 48 3.46 4.88 -3.95
N GLU A 49 3.49 3.56 -4.12
CA GLU A 49 4.50 2.66 -3.54
C GLU A 49 5.31 1.96 -4.64
N VAL A 50 6.49 1.44 -4.31
CA VAL A 50 7.31 0.66 -5.24
C VAL A 50 6.71 -0.74 -5.38
N GLU A 51 6.38 -1.14 -6.60
CA GLU A 51 5.70 -2.40 -6.91
C GLU A 51 6.39 -3.61 -6.26
N SER A 52 7.70 -3.75 -6.45
CA SER A 52 8.46 -4.92 -5.98
C SER A 52 8.46 -5.06 -4.45
N GLN A 53 8.55 -3.94 -3.73
CA GLN A 53 8.54 -3.94 -2.26
C GLN A 53 7.14 -4.20 -1.71
N PHE A 54 6.12 -3.73 -2.43
CA PHE A 54 4.73 -3.87 -2.01
C PHE A 54 4.21 -5.28 -2.32
N SER A 55 4.60 -5.87 -3.45
CA SER A 55 4.21 -7.23 -3.82
C SER A 55 4.75 -8.31 -2.88
N GLU A 56 5.90 -8.05 -2.24
CA GLU A 56 6.45 -8.95 -1.22
C GLU A 56 5.63 -8.91 0.09
N GLN A 57 5.12 -7.73 0.47
CA GLN A 57 4.36 -7.53 1.71
C GLN A 57 2.87 -7.90 1.55
N TYR A 58 2.29 -7.61 0.38
CA TYR A 58 0.87 -7.82 0.09
C TYR A 58 0.69 -8.58 -1.23
N PRO A 59 1.17 -9.83 -1.33
CA PRO A 59 1.15 -10.60 -2.58
C PRO A 59 -0.28 -10.89 -3.07
N TYR A 60 -1.29 -10.83 -2.20
CA TYR A 60 -2.69 -11.05 -2.57
C TYR A 60 -3.31 -9.90 -3.37
N LEU A 61 -2.61 -8.76 -3.51
CA LEU A 61 -3.07 -7.61 -4.29
C LEU A 61 -2.55 -7.59 -5.73
N PHE A 62 -1.65 -8.51 -6.09
CA PHE A 62 -0.99 -8.62 -7.40
C PHE A 62 -1.31 -9.96 -8.06
#